data_AF-A0A662IM24-F1
#
_entry.id   AF-A0A662IM24-F1
#
_cell.length_a   1.000
_cell.length_b   1.000
_cell.length_c   1.000
_cell.angle_alpha   90.00
_cell.angle_beta   90.00
_cell.angle_gamma   90.00
#
_symmetry.space_group_name_H-M   'P 1'
#
loop_
_entity.id
_entity.type
_entity.pdbx_description
1 polymer ?
#
loop_
_entity_poly.entity_id
_entity_poly.type
_entity_poly.pdbx_seq_one_letter_code
_entity_poly.pdbx_strand_id
1 'polypeptide(L)'
;IIQFMKGRKDIGEYKIRERLQPEYEIHQFGREDFINLENPEPIDYELARKALEFAKEALKKKPRVLVLDEINLAAAIGLVKIEDVLELLKNIPEETVVVLTGRRAPKEFIEIADLVTEMKDIKHPHRYGVDARRGIEY
;
A
#
# COMPACT_ATOMS: atom_id res chain seq x y z
N ILE A 1 -4.70 -6.81 3.79
CA ILE A 1 -3.72 -5.94 3.09
C ILE A 1 -4.31 -5.52 1.75
N ILE A 2 -4.26 -4.23 1.44
CA ILE A 2 -4.68 -3.67 0.15
C ILE A 2 -3.44 -3.03 -0.47
N GLN A 3 -2.98 -3.56 -1.60
CA GLN A 3 -1.79 -3.10 -2.28
C GLN A 3 -2.14 -2.18 -3.45
N PHE A 4 -1.69 -0.93 -3.36
CA PHE A 4 -1.77 0.03 -4.45
C PHE A 4 -0.60 -0.19 -5.41
N MET A 5 -0.81 0.01 -6.72
CA MET A 5 0.25 -0.04 -7.74
C MET A 5 0.94 -1.43 -7.89
N LYS A 6 0.36 -2.49 -7.31
CA LYS A 6 0.85 -3.88 -7.41
C LYS A 6 -0.20 -4.75 -8.09
N GLY A 7 0.22 -5.55 -9.07
CA GLY A 7 -0.63 -6.58 -9.72
C GLY A 7 0.03 -7.95 -9.88
N ARG A 8 1.33 -8.07 -9.56
CA ARG A 8 2.07 -9.33 -9.69
C ARG A 8 1.70 -10.31 -8.59
N LYS A 9 1.15 -11.46 -8.99
CA LYS A 9 0.70 -12.54 -8.10
C LYS A 9 1.80 -13.54 -7.76
N ASP A 10 2.93 -13.48 -8.45
CA ASP A 10 4.04 -14.39 -8.27
C ASP A 10 4.97 -14.02 -7.10
N ILE A 11 4.53 -13.12 -6.21
CA ILE A 11 5.26 -12.68 -5.01
C ILE A 11 4.89 -13.51 -3.76
N GLY A 12 5.82 -13.62 -2.81
CA GLY A 12 5.65 -14.41 -1.58
C GLY A 12 4.45 -14.00 -0.72
N GLU A 13 4.25 -12.69 -0.52
CA GLU A 13 3.15 -12.11 0.27
C GLU A 13 1.76 -12.43 -0.31
N TYR A 14 1.67 -12.56 -1.63
CA TYR A 14 0.42 -12.92 -2.31
C TYR A 14 0.19 -14.43 -2.23
N LYS A 15 1.24 -15.23 -2.46
CA LYS A 15 1.20 -16.71 -2.41
C LYS A 15 0.89 -17.26 -1.03
N ILE A 16 1.38 -16.62 0.04
CA ILE A 16 1.19 -17.11 1.42
C ILE A 16 -0.26 -17.05 1.90
N ARG A 17 -1.15 -16.29 1.21
CA ARG A 17 -2.54 -16.13 1.65
C ARG A 17 -3.29 -17.45 1.82
N GLU A 18 -3.06 -18.42 0.94
CA GLU A 18 -3.77 -19.71 0.98
C GLU A 18 -3.41 -20.50 2.24
N ARG A 19 -2.23 -20.23 2.83
CA ARG A 19 -1.77 -20.86 4.08
C ARG A 19 -2.23 -20.13 5.34
N LEU A 20 -2.63 -18.87 5.22
CA LEU A 20 -2.96 -17.99 6.35
C LEU A 20 -4.45 -17.58 6.35
N GLN A 21 -5.27 -18.23 5.54
CA GLN A 21 -6.72 -18.02 5.59
C GLN A 21 -7.33 -18.73 6.80
N PRO A 22 -8.37 -18.12 7.44
CA PRO A 22 -9.02 -16.86 7.06
C PRO A 22 -8.40 -15.58 7.63
N GLU A 23 -7.32 -15.68 8.42
CA GLU A 23 -6.75 -14.55 9.18
C GLU A 23 -6.02 -13.51 8.31
N TYR A 24 -5.69 -13.87 7.07
CA TYR A 24 -4.97 -13.02 6.13
C TYR A 24 -5.69 -12.92 4.78
N GLU A 25 -6.06 -11.69 4.43
CA GLU A 25 -6.57 -11.32 3.11
C GLU A 25 -5.61 -10.32 2.45
N ILE A 26 -5.32 -10.51 1.17
CA ILE A 26 -4.50 -9.59 0.37
C ILE A 26 -5.18 -9.32 -0.97
N HIS A 27 -5.33 -8.04 -1.30
CA HIS A 27 -5.96 -7.58 -2.54
C HIS A 27 -5.04 -6.61 -3.26
N GLN A 28 -4.80 -6.88 -4.54
CA GLN A 28 -3.87 -6.14 -5.39
C GLN A 28 -4.64 -5.28 -6.38
N PHE A 29 -4.29 -3.99 -6.43
CA PHE A 29 -4.88 -2.99 -7.32
C PHE A 29 -3.78 -2.22 -8.04
N GLY A 30 -3.26 -2.84 -9.08
CA GLY A 30 -2.22 -2.30 -9.92
C GLY A 30 -1.97 -3.22 -11.11
N ARG A 31 -1.12 -2.76 -12.01
CA ARG A 31 -0.70 -3.55 -13.16
C ARG A 31 0.36 -4.58 -12.75
N GLU A 32 0.58 -5.57 -13.60
CA GLU A 32 1.72 -6.48 -13.46
C GLU A 32 3.04 -5.75 -13.76
N ASP A 33 2.99 -4.76 -14.66
CA ASP A 33 4.12 -3.92 -15.03
C ASP A 33 4.36 -2.77 -14.03
N PHE A 34 5.56 -2.20 -14.11
CA PHE A 34 5.91 -1.00 -13.37
C PHE A 34 5.17 0.22 -13.92
N ILE A 35 4.66 1.03 -13.00
CA ILE A 35 4.07 2.33 -13.28
C ILE A 35 5.15 3.38 -13.55
N ASN A 36 4.91 4.22 -14.55
CA ASN A 36 5.67 5.45 -14.75
C ASN A 36 5.20 6.51 -13.74
N LEU A 37 6.05 6.88 -12.79
CA LEU A 37 5.70 7.80 -11.71
C LEU A 37 5.58 9.26 -12.16
N GLU A 38 6.18 9.62 -13.29
CA GLU A 38 6.12 10.97 -13.85
C GLU A 38 4.93 11.14 -14.79
N ASN A 39 4.52 10.07 -15.46
CA ASN A 39 3.39 10.05 -16.37
C ASN A 39 2.55 8.76 -16.21
N PRO A 40 1.76 8.64 -15.13
CA PRO A 40 0.87 7.51 -14.94
C PRO A 40 -0.18 7.40 -16.04
N GLU A 41 -0.57 6.18 -16.38
CA GLU A 41 -1.60 5.94 -17.39
C GLU A 41 -3.01 5.99 -16.79
N PRO A 42 -4.06 6.25 -17.59
CA PRO A 42 -5.44 6.32 -17.09
C PRO A 42 -5.88 5.10 -16.26
N ILE A 43 -5.38 3.90 -16.62
CA ILE A 43 -5.64 2.66 -15.89
C ILE A 43 -5.07 2.68 -14.47
N ASP A 44 -3.94 3.36 -14.23
CA ASP A 44 -3.33 3.45 -12.91
C ASP A 44 -4.22 4.24 -11.94
N TYR A 45 -4.83 5.33 -12.42
CA TYR A 45 -5.82 6.10 -11.65
C TYR A 45 -7.08 5.30 -11.37
N GLU A 46 -7.56 4.54 -12.36
CA GLU A 46 -8.74 3.69 -12.19
C GLU A 46 -8.52 2.60 -11.12
N LEU A 47 -7.37 1.92 -11.17
CA LEU A 47 -7.01 0.89 -10.20
C LEU A 47 -6.82 1.47 -8.81
N ALA A 48 -6.16 2.64 -8.69
CA ALA A 48 -5.99 3.31 -7.41
C ALA A 48 -7.33 3.75 -6.79
N ARG A 49 -8.27 4.25 -7.61
CA ARG A 49 -9.65 4.56 -7.16
C ARG A 49 -10.36 3.30 -6.65
N LYS A 50 -10.30 2.20 -7.41
CA LYS A 50 -10.89 0.90 -7.01
C LYS A 50 -10.29 0.38 -5.71
N ALA A 51 -8.98 0.55 -5.51
CA ALA A 51 -8.30 0.18 -4.28
C ALA A 51 -8.86 0.95 -3.07
N LEU A 52 -9.07 2.26 -3.22
CA LEU A 52 -9.61 3.12 -2.17
C LEU A 52 -11.10 2.81 -1.88
N GLU A 53 -11.89 2.54 -2.91
CA GLU A 53 -13.27 2.07 -2.75
C GLU A 53 -13.31 0.73 -2.01
N PHE A 54 -12.44 -0.21 -2.37
CA PHE A 54 -12.32 -1.49 -1.67
C PHE A 54 -11.87 -1.30 -0.22
N ALA A 55 -10.96 -0.35 0.06
CA ALA A 55 -10.55 -0.02 1.42
C ALA A 55 -11.72 0.48 2.28
N LYS A 56 -12.61 1.32 1.71
CA LYS A 56 -13.84 1.76 2.39
C LYS A 56 -14.75 0.58 2.74
N GLU A 57 -14.93 -0.36 1.83
CA GLU A 57 -15.72 -1.58 2.10
C GLU A 57 -15.06 -2.52 3.10
N ALA A 58 -13.74 -2.70 3.00
CA ALA A 58 -12.98 -3.52 3.95
C ALA A 58 -13.05 -2.96 5.37
N LEU A 59 -13.03 -1.63 5.52
CA LEU A 59 -13.13 -0.97 6.82
C LEU A 59 -14.46 -1.23 7.52
N LYS A 60 -15.56 -1.39 6.78
CA LYS A 60 -16.87 -1.77 7.33
C LYS A 60 -16.86 -3.16 8.00
N LYS A 61 -15.95 -4.04 7.59
CA LYS A 61 -15.75 -5.36 8.22
C LYS A 61 -14.99 -5.26 9.55
N LYS A 62 -14.49 -4.07 9.91
CA LYS A 62 -13.74 -3.79 11.15
C LYS A 62 -12.55 -4.73 11.39
N PRO A 63 -11.64 -4.87 10.40
CA PRO A 63 -10.49 -5.74 10.56
C PRO A 63 -9.61 -5.25 11.71
N ARG A 64 -9.00 -6.16 12.48
CA ARG A 64 -8.08 -5.75 13.56
C ARG A 64 -6.91 -4.91 13.04
N VAL A 65 -6.44 -5.23 11.82
CA VAL A 65 -5.40 -4.46 11.12
C VAL A 65 -5.77 -4.30 9.65
N LEU A 66 -5.75 -3.07 9.15
CA LEU A 66 -5.88 -2.74 7.74
C LEU A 66 -4.59 -2.10 7.24
N VAL A 67 -3.86 -2.80 6.38
CA VAL A 67 -2.66 -2.26 5.73
C VAL A 67 -3.04 -1.71 4.36
N LEU A 68 -2.79 -0.41 4.14
CA LEU A 68 -2.86 0.27 2.85
C LEU A 68 -1.44 0.41 2.32
N ASP A 69 -1.02 -0.59 1.55
CA ASP A 69 0.35 -0.74 1.09
C ASP A 69 0.60 0.15 -0.15
N GLU A 70 1.69 0.93 -0.13
CA GLU A 70 2.09 1.93 -1.14
C GLU A 70 1.13 3.13 -1.34
N ILE A 71 0.16 3.31 -0.43
CA ILE A 71 -0.77 4.44 -0.46
C ILE A 71 -0.06 5.80 -0.38
N ASN A 72 1.05 5.88 0.36
CA ASN A 72 1.83 7.10 0.50
C ASN A 72 2.35 7.57 -0.85
N LEU A 73 2.93 6.65 -1.62
CA LEU A 73 3.44 6.96 -2.95
C LEU A 73 2.29 7.28 -3.91
N ALA A 74 1.21 6.49 -3.88
CA ALA A 74 0.04 6.70 -4.73
C ALA A 74 -0.56 8.11 -4.53
N ALA A 75 -0.68 8.58 -3.29
CA ALA A 75 -1.12 9.94 -2.99
C ALA A 75 -0.09 10.99 -3.44
N ALA A 76 1.19 10.75 -3.19
CA ALA A 76 2.27 11.69 -3.54
C ALA A 76 2.45 11.93 -5.03
N ILE A 77 2.03 11.00 -5.88
CA ILE A 77 2.02 11.15 -7.35
C ILE A 77 0.62 11.46 -7.91
N GLY A 78 -0.38 11.66 -7.06
CA GLY A 78 -1.73 12.10 -7.46
C GLY A 78 -2.65 11.00 -8.00
N LEU A 79 -2.33 9.71 -7.84
CA LEU A 79 -3.23 8.61 -8.23
C LEU A 79 -4.50 8.57 -7.37
N VAL A 80 -4.37 8.97 -6.11
CA VAL A 80 -5.49 9.20 -5.19
C VAL A 80 -5.39 10.60 -4.62
N LYS A 81 -6.54 11.21 -4.36
CA LYS A 81 -6.59 12.51 -3.69
C LYS A 81 -6.29 12.32 -2.21
N ILE A 82 -5.48 13.21 -1.65
CA ILE A 82 -5.15 13.21 -0.22
C ILE A 82 -6.43 13.30 0.61
N GLU A 83 -7.38 14.14 0.20
CA GLU A 83 -8.65 14.36 0.89
C GLU A 83 -9.50 13.09 0.97
N ASP A 84 -9.52 12.29 -0.10
CA ASP A 84 -10.29 11.04 -0.14
C ASP A 84 -9.70 9.99 0.82
N VAL A 85 -8.37 9.99 1.00
CA VAL A 85 -7.69 9.13 1.97
C VAL A 85 -7.93 9.63 3.39
N LEU A 86 -7.80 10.93 3.65
CA LEU A 86 -8.11 11.51 4.96
C LEU A 86 -9.55 11.22 5.39
N GLU A 87 -10.50 11.27 4.46
CA GLU A 87 -11.89 10.94 4.75
C GLU A 87 -12.09 9.46 5.13
N LEU A 88 -11.36 8.54 4.49
CA LEU A 88 -11.33 7.14 4.93
C LEU A 88 -10.79 7.03 6.36
N LEU A 89 -9.71 7.74 6.69
CA LEU A 89 -9.04 7.65 7.99
C LEU A 89 -9.83 8.25 9.16
N LYS A 90 -10.77 9.17 8.90
CA LYS A 90 -11.68 9.68 9.94
C LYS A 90 -12.70 8.63 10.42
N ASN A 91 -12.97 7.62 9.60
CA ASN A 91 -14.02 6.64 9.82
C ASN A 91 -13.47 5.29 10.33
N ILE A 92 -12.25 5.29 10.88
CA ILE A 92 -11.62 4.08 11.42
C ILE A 92 -12.39 3.60 12.66
N PRO A 93 -12.87 2.35 12.68
CA PRO A 93 -13.46 1.75 13.88
C PRO A 93 -12.43 1.67 15.01
N GLU A 94 -12.86 1.85 16.26
CA GLU A 94 -11.99 1.86 17.45
C GLU A 94 -11.12 0.61 17.56
N GLU A 95 -11.63 -0.55 17.14
CA GLU A 95 -10.91 -1.82 17.19
C GLU A 95 -9.89 -2.02 16.05
N THR A 96 -9.84 -1.14 15.04
CA THR A 96 -9.04 -1.28 13.82
C THR A 96 -7.78 -0.42 13.86
N VAL A 97 -6.62 -1.03 13.63
CA VAL A 97 -5.37 -0.31 13.37
C VAL A 97 -5.17 -0.16 11.86
N VAL A 98 -4.98 1.06 11.36
CA VAL A 98 -4.65 1.31 9.96
C VAL A 98 -3.16 1.59 9.80
N VAL A 99 -2.50 0.91 8.86
CA VAL A 99 -1.08 1.11 8.54
C VAL A 99 -0.96 1.62 7.11
N LEU A 100 -0.33 2.78 6.95
CA LEU A 100 0.00 3.37 5.65
C LEU A 100 1.48 3.09 5.35
N THR A 101 1.77 2.52 4.18
CA THR A 101 3.16 2.28 3.77
C THR A 101 3.49 3.00 2.46
N GLY A 102 4.77 2.97 2.10
CA GLY A 102 5.31 3.58 0.89
C GLY A 102 6.10 4.85 1.20
N ARG A 103 6.99 5.20 0.28
CA ARG A 103 7.81 6.41 0.36
C ARG A 103 6.99 7.68 0.11
N ARG A 104 7.57 8.84 0.47
CA ARG A 104 6.99 10.18 0.22
C ARG A 104 5.59 10.36 0.84
N ALA A 105 5.38 9.91 2.07
CA ALA A 105 4.12 10.13 2.78
C ALA A 105 3.74 11.62 2.74
N PRO A 106 2.52 11.97 2.26
CA PRO A 106 1.99 13.32 2.36
C PRO A 106 2.06 13.85 3.79
N LYS A 107 2.35 15.14 3.94
CA LYS A 107 2.50 15.78 5.24
C LYS A 107 1.22 15.63 6.09
N GLU A 108 0.08 15.73 5.42
CA GLU A 108 -1.25 15.56 5.99
C GLU A 108 -1.44 14.19 6.63
N PHE A 109 -0.85 13.13 6.06
CA PHE A 109 -0.92 11.79 6.63
C PHE A 109 -0.03 11.67 7.87
N ILE A 110 1.15 12.28 7.83
CA ILE A 110 2.09 12.31 8.96
C ILE A 110 1.49 13.06 10.15
N GLU A 111 0.82 14.19 9.91
CA GLU A 111 0.25 15.04 10.96
C GLU A 111 -0.89 14.38 11.74
N ILE A 112 -1.66 13.50 11.10
CA ILE A 112 -2.79 12.81 11.76
C ILE A 112 -2.41 11.44 12.33
N ALA A 113 -1.23 10.92 12.00
CA ALA A 113 -0.83 9.58 12.42
C ALA A 113 -0.40 9.56 13.89
N ASP A 114 -0.90 8.60 14.66
CA ASP A 114 -0.48 8.38 16.06
C ASP A 114 1.00 7.96 16.16
N LEU A 115 1.50 7.27 15.14
CA LEU A 115 2.88 6.79 15.07
C LEU A 115 3.41 6.92 13.64
N VAL A 116 4.60 7.51 13.52
CA VAL A 116 5.32 7.62 12.25
C VAL A 116 6.73 7.05 12.41
N THR A 117 7.10 6.13 11.52
CA THR A 117 8.46 5.59 11.42
C THR A 117 9.02 5.84 10.03
N GLU A 118 10.22 6.42 9.96
CA GLU A 118 10.92 6.69 8.71
C GLU A 118 12.10 5.72 8.54
N MET A 119 12.05 4.89 7.50
CA MET A 119 13.17 4.01 7.12
C MET A 119 14.13 4.77 6.20
N LYS A 120 15.35 5.04 6.67
CA LYS A 120 16.42 5.67 5.87
C LYS A 120 17.36 4.61 5.30
N ASP A 121 17.58 4.64 3.99
CA ASP A 121 18.58 3.79 3.35
C ASP A 121 20.00 4.31 3.62
N ILE A 122 20.55 3.96 4.78
CA ILE A 122 21.92 4.29 5.17
C ILE A 122 22.93 3.46 4.35
N LYS A 123 22.63 2.17 4.15
CA LYS A 123 23.44 1.24 3.35
C LYS A 123 22.53 0.13 2.78
N HIS A 124 22.78 -0.26 1.52
CA HIS A 124 22.04 -1.33 0.86
C HIS A 124 22.96 -2.22 0.01
N PRO A 125 22.80 -3.57 0.04
CA PRO A 125 23.59 -4.50 -0.78
C PRO A 125 23.66 -4.18 -2.27
N HIS A 126 22.56 -3.71 -2.82
CA HIS A 126 22.49 -3.22 -4.20
C HIS A 126 23.56 -2.17 -4.54
N ARG A 127 23.97 -1.31 -3.59
CA ARG A 127 24.98 -0.26 -3.85
C ARG A 127 26.38 -0.82 -4.12
N TYR A 128 26.65 -2.05 -3.70
CA TYR A 128 27.92 -2.75 -3.96
C TYR A 128 27.72 -4.00 -4.83
N GLY A 129 26.67 -3.98 -5.68
CA GLY A 129 26.48 -4.94 -6.77
C GLY A 129 25.88 -6.28 -6.36
N VAL A 130 25.25 -6.37 -5.17
CA VAL A 130 24.49 -7.57 -4.80
C VAL A 130 23.10 -7.50 -5.42
N ASP A 131 22.81 -8.46 -6.30
CA ASP A 131 21.51 -8.61 -6.93
C ASP A 131 20.41 -9.00 -5.93
N ALA A 132 19.16 -8.79 -6.34
CA ALA A 132 18.00 -9.25 -5.59
C ALA A 132 18.06 -10.78 -5.40
N ARG A 133 17.70 -11.25 -4.21
CA ARG A 133 17.75 -12.67 -3.84
C ARG A 133 16.36 -13.24 -3.70
N ARG A 134 16.18 -14.44 -4.24
CA ARG A 134 14.94 -15.21 -4.09
C ARG A 134 14.65 -15.48 -2.62
N GLY A 135 13.43 -15.20 -2.20
CA GLY A 135 12.95 -15.37 -0.83
C GLY A 135 13.26 -14.20 0.11
N ILE A 136 13.99 -13.17 -0.35
CA ILE A 136 14.25 -11.96 0.42
C ILE A 136 13.72 -10.72 -0.31
N GLU A 137 14.26 -10.42 -1.49
CA GLU A 137 13.84 -9.26 -2.29
C GLU A 137 12.74 -9.60 -3.31
N TYR A 138 12.62 -10.87 -3.72
CA TYR A 138 11.56 -11.38 -4.62
C TYR A 138 11.19 -12.84 -4.39
#